data_AF-G9KQD7-F1
#
_entry.id   AF-G9KQD7-F1
#
_cell.length_a   1.000
_cell.length_b   1.000
_cell.length_c   1.000
_cell.angle_alpha   90.00
_cell.angle_beta   90.00
_cell.angle_gamma   90.00
#
_symmetry.space_group_name_H-M   'P 1'
#
loop_
_entity.id
_entity.type
_entity.pdbx_description
1 polymer ?
#
loop_
_entity_poly.entity_id
_entity_poly.type
_entity_poly.pdbx_seq_one_letter_code
_entity_poly.pdbx_strand_id
1 'polypeptide(L)'
;CFHYIGKYKCDCPPGFSGRHCEIAPSPCFRSPCMNGGTCEDLGTDFSCRCRAGYMGRRCQAEVDCGTPAEVKEVKHATLRFNGTRLGSVALYECDQGYSLSSPNYVRVCQPQGVWSEPPQCHGDLQAFWGRVGGQAGRASGVHTLLMGPLRSTGTTVLTLALP
;
A
#
# COMPACT_ATOMS: atom_id res chain seq x y z
N CYS A 1 -11.48 -6.65 -56.70
CA CYS A 1 -11.08 -8.05 -56.97
C CYS A 1 -11.00 -8.27 -58.47
N PHE A 2 -10.12 -9.16 -58.92
CA PHE A 2 -9.90 -9.46 -60.33
C PHE A 2 -10.46 -10.84 -60.68
N HIS A 3 -11.17 -10.93 -61.81
CA HIS A 3 -11.75 -12.17 -62.33
C HIS A 3 -10.82 -12.80 -63.37
N TYR A 4 -10.56 -14.09 -63.23
CA TYR A 4 -9.82 -14.94 -64.17
C TYR A 4 -10.76 -16.06 -64.68
N ILE A 5 -10.36 -16.77 -65.75
CA ILE A 5 -11.14 -17.90 -66.28
C ILE A 5 -11.25 -18.99 -65.19
N GLY A 6 -12.44 -19.13 -64.61
CA GLY A 6 -12.77 -20.13 -63.59
C GLY A 6 -12.33 -19.81 -62.15
N LYS A 7 -11.70 -18.65 -61.86
CA LYS A 7 -11.26 -18.26 -60.51
C LYS A 7 -11.30 -16.74 -60.34
N TYR A 8 -11.42 -16.23 -59.12
CA TYR A 8 -11.23 -14.80 -58.82
C TYR A 8 -10.24 -14.64 -57.68
N LYS A 9 -9.50 -13.53 -57.69
CA LYS A 9 -8.55 -13.16 -56.63
C LYS A 9 -8.82 -11.72 -56.22
N CYS A 10 -9.02 -11.50 -54.92
CA CYS A 10 -9.05 -10.15 -54.36
C CYS A 10 -7.63 -9.69 -54.05
N ASP A 11 -7.34 -8.44 -54.40
CA ASP A 11 -6.10 -7.79 -53.98
C ASP A 11 -6.43 -7.02 -52.71
N CYS A 12 -5.86 -7.46 -51.60
CA CYS A 12 -6.27 -7.00 -50.28
C CYS A 12 -5.48 -5.75 -49.88
N PRO A 13 -6.14 -4.78 -49.22
CA PRO A 13 -5.44 -3.68 -48.59
C PRO A 13 -4.36 -4.18 -47.61
N PRO A 14 -3.32 -3.38 -47.31
CA PRO A 14 -2.25 -3.80 -46.41
C PRO A 14 -2.78 -4.33 -45.06
N GLY A 15 -2.40 -5.55 -44.71
CA GLY A 15 -2.78 -6.23 -43.47
C GLY A 15 -4.07 -7.06 -43.53
N PHE A 16 -4.90 -6.90 -44.56
CA PHE A 16 -6.09 -7.74 -44.75
C PHE A 16 -5.74 -9.02 -45.51
N SER A 17 -6.42 -10.12 -45.17
CA SER A 17 -6.23 -11.42 -45.82
C SER A 17 -7.56 -12.18 -45.98
N GLY A 18 -7.53 -13.34 -46.63
CA GLY A 18 -8.74 -14.12 -46.95
C GLY A 18 -9.12 -14.04 -48.43
N ARG A 19 -10.13 -14.82 -48.82
CA ARG A 19 -10.55 -14.92 -50.23
C ARG A 19 -11.24 -13.64 -50.71
N HIS A 20 -11.85 -12.93 -49.79
CA HIS A 20 -12.57 -11.66 -49.92
C HIS A 20 -11.98 -10.53 -49.07
N CYS A 21 -10.75 -10.70 -48.56
CA CYS A 21 -10.14 -9.76 -47.61
C CYS A 21 -10.95 -9.60 -46.31
N GLU A 22 -11.64 -10.67 -45.90
CA GLU A 22 -12.51 -10.74 -44.71
C GLU A 22 -11.75 -10.87 -43.39
N ILE A 23 -10.48 -11.28 -43.44
CA ILE A 23 -9.62 -11.43 -42.27
C ILE A 23 -8.90 -10.11 -42.03
N ALA A 24 -9.28 -9.41 -40.96
CA ALA A 24 -8.65 -8.17 -40.55
C ALA A 24 -7.21 -8.38 -40.04
N PRO A 25 -6.33 -7.38 -40.17
CA PRO A 25 -5.01 -7.44 -39.55
C PRO A 25 -5.13 -7.50 -38.03
N SER A 26 -4.22 -8.25 -37.40
CA SER A 26 -4.04 -8.25 -35.96
C SER A 26 -3.92 -6.80 -35.44
N PRO A 27 -4.66 -6.41 -34.39
CA PRO A 27 -4.46 -5.16 -33.66
C PRO A 27 -3.01 -4.97 -33.18
N CYS A 28 -2.26 -6.06 -32.97
CA CYS A 28 -0.85 -6.03 -32.59
C CYS A 28 0.12 -5.79 -33.74
N PHE A 29 -0.32 -5.83 -35.00
CA PHE A 29 0.54 -5.70 -36.20
C PHE A 29 1.39 -4.42 -36.21
N ARG A 30 0.84 -3.32 -35.66
CA ARG A 30 1.54 -2.02 -35.60
C ARG A 30 2.36 -1.82 -34.32
N SER A 31 2.53 -2.87 -33.51
CA SER A 31 3.18 -2.78 -32.20
C SER A 31 2.63 -1.62 -31.35
N PRO A 32 1.33 -1.64 -30.99
CA PRO A 32 0.69 -0.52 -30.31
C PRO A 32 1.24 -0.28 -28.89
N CYS A 33 1.88 -1.27 -28.27
CA CYS A 33 2.46 -1.16 -26.93
C CYS A 33 3.81 -0.44 -26.96
N MET A 34 3.91 0.66 -26.21
CA MET A 34 5.13 1.45 -26.05
C MET A 34 6.04 0.87 -24.96
N ASN A 35 7.25 1.44 -24.82
CA ASN A 35 8.18 1.14 -23.73
C ASN A 35 8.49 -0.36 -23.53
N GLY A 36 8.50 -1.11 -24.63
CA GLY A 36 8.81 -2.54 -24.63
C GLY A 36 7.73 -3.42 -24.02
N GLY A 37 6.48 -2.95 -23.93
CA GLY A 37 5.32 -3.76 -23.55
C GLY A 37 5.02 -4.88 -24.55
N THR A 38 4.45 -5.99 -24.08
CA THR A 38 4.04 -7.11 -24.92
C THR A 38 2.58 -6.92 -25.36
N CYS A 39 2.32 -7.00 -26.66
CA CYS A 39 0.97 -6.93 -27.21
C CYS A 39 0.31 -8.31 -27.22
N GLU A 40 -0.93 -8.35 -26.76
CA GLU A 40 -1.82 -9.51 -26.81
C GLU A 40 -3.00 -9.18 -27.72
N ASP A 41 -3.19 -10.02 -28.74
CA ASP A 41 -4.29 -9.87 -29.71
C ASP A 41 -5.58 -10.47 -29.13
N LEU A 42 -6.63 -9.66 -29.03
CA LEU A 42 -7.96 -10.05 -28.55
C LEU A 42 -8.99 -10.12 -29.69
N GLY A 43 -8.53 -10.24 -30.94
CA GLY A 43 -9.34 -10.32 -32.16
C GLY A 43 -9.66 -8.94 -32.73
N THR A 44 -10.55 -8.19 -32.07
CA THR A 44 -10.94 -6.83 -32.49
C THR A 44 -10.25 -5.72 -31.70
N ASP A 45 -9.66 -6.06 -30.56
CA ASP A 45 -8.90 -5.14 -29.70
C ASP A 45 -7.54 -5.76 -29.34
N PHE A 46 -6.71 -5.00 -28.65
CA PHE A 46 -5.45 -5.46 -28.08
C PHE A 46 -5.39 -5.16 -26.58
N SER A 47 -4.63 -5.99 -25.87
CA SER A 47 -4.18 -5.69 -24.52
C SER A 47 -2.66 -5.53 -24.52
N CYS A 48 -2.14 -4.58 -23.74
CA CYS A 48 -0.72 -4.41 -23.54
C CYS A 48 -0.32 -4.86 -22.14
N ARG A 49 0.55 -5.87 -22.07
CA ARG A 49 1.23 -6.23 -20.84
C ARG A 49 2.48 -5.37 -20.68
N CYS A 50 2.40 -4.39 -19.79
CA CYS A 50 3.47 -3.42 -19.58
C CYS A 50 4.66 -4.00 -18.83
N ARG A 51 5.86 -3.48 -19.14
CA ARG A 51 7.04 -3.72 -18.30
C ARG A 51 6.87 -2.98 -16.97
N ALA A 52 7.56 -3.49 -15.95
CA ALA A 52 7.63 -2.82 -14.67
C ALA A 52 8.10 -1.36 -14.84
N GLY A 53 7.32 -0.42 -14.30
CA GLY A 53 7.61 1.01 -14.36
C GLY A 53 6.82 1.76 -15.42
N TYR A 54 6.00 1.07 -16.22
CA TYR A 54 5.11 1.69 -17.20
C TYR A 54 3.65 1.25 -17.01
N MET A 55 2.72 2.14 -17.35
CA MET A 55 1.28 1.95 -17.22
C MET A 55 0.48 2.59 -18.36
N GLY A 56 -0.83 2.32 -18.35
CA GLY A 56 -1.79 2.79 -19.35
C GLY A 56 -2.03 1.78 -20.48
N ARG A 57 -3.08 2.01 -21.29
CA ARG A 57 -3.52 1.08 -22.36
C ARG A 57 -2.42 0.67 -23.33
N ARG A 58 -1.47 1.55 -23.62
CA ARG A 58 -0.32 1.30 -24.50
C ARG A 58 1.01 1.36 -23.75
N CYS A 59 1.02 1.25 -22.43
CA CYS A 59 2.24 1.39 -21.62
C CYS A 59 2.97 2.72 -21.86
N GLN A 60 2.25 3.78 -22.23
CA GLN A 60 2.83 5.05 -22.64
C GLN A 60 3.26 5.94 -21.46
N ALA A 61 2.71 5.69 -20.28
CA ALA A 61 2.99 6.50 -19.09
C ALA A 61 3.98 5.77 -18.18
N GLU A 62 4.85 6.51 -17.53
CA GLU A 62 5.67 5.98 -16.44
C GLU A 62 4.83 5.83 -15.16
N VAL A 63 5.15 4.83 -14.35
CA VAL A 63 4.51 4.59 -13.06
C VAL A 63 4.94 5.67 -12.07
N ASP A 64 3.95 6.42 -11.60
CA ASP A 64 4.08 7.42 -10.56
C ASP A 64 2.96 7.20 -9.53
N CYS A 65 3.33 6.92 -8.29
CA CYS A 65 2.40 6.73 -7.18
C CYS A 65 1.93 8.04 -6.54
N GLY A 66 2.38 9.19 -7.07
CA GLY A 66 2.04 10.50 -6.55
C GLY A 66 2.72 10.81 -5.22
N THR A 67 2.57 12.06 -4.77
CA THR A 67 3.12 12.45 -3.48
C THR A 67 2.27 11.84 -2.36
N PRO A 68 2.89 11.19 -1.35
CA PRO A 68 2.12 10.59 -0.27
C PRO A 68 1.45 11.62 0.66
N ALA A 69 1.66 12.94 0.44
CA ALA A 69 0.92 14.00 1.11
C ALA A 69 -0.55 14.12 0.64
N GLU A 70 -0.85 13.74 -0.61
CA GLU A 70 -2.24 13.56 -1.10
C GLU A 70 -2.89 12.32 -0.49
N VAL A 71 -2.07 11.40 0.02
CA VAL A 71 -2.45 10.14 0.65
C VAL A 71 -2.37 10.27 2.18
N LYS A 72 -3.11 11.23 2.75
CA LYS A 72 -3.10 11.50 4.20
C LYS A 72 -3.94 10.45 4.96
N GLU A 73 -3.50 9.20 4.95
CA GLU A 73 -4.28 8.06 5.45
C GLU A 73 -3.91 7.60 6.87
N VAL A 74 -2.69 7.90 7.35
CA VAL A 74 -2.20 7.44 8.66
C VAL A 74 -2.26 8.57 9.69
N LYS A 75 -3.04 8.36 10.77
CA LYS A 75 -3.13 9.30 11.89
C LYS A 75 -1.99 9.07 12.88
N HIS A 76 -1.54 10.15 13.52
CA HIS A 76 -0.48 10.13 14.54
C HIS A 76 0.87 9.61 14.00
N ALA A 77 1.22 10.02 12.79
CA ALA A 77 2.47 9.64 12.14
C ALA A 77 3.02 10.77 11.27
N THR A 78 4.35 10.86 11.22
CA THR A 78 5.11 11.69 10.30
C THR A 78 5.57 10.85 9.11
N LEU A 79 5.49 11.42 7.91
CA LEU A 79 5.85 10.77 6.64
C LEU A 79 7.17 11.33 6.09
N ARG A 80 8.06 10.44 5.64
CA ARG A 80 9.28 10.79 4.90
C ARG A 80 9.39 9.93 3.64
N PHE A 81 9.71 10.52 2.48
CA PHE A 81 9.88 9.77 1.23
C PHE A 81 10.95 10.45 0.35
N ASN A 82 11.55 9.69 -0.57
CA ASN A 82 12.63 10.17 -1.45
C ASN A 82 12.26 10.15 -2.95
N GLY A 83 10.98 9.96 -3.27
CA GLY A 83 10.48 9.88 -4.64
C GLY A 83 9.12 9.22 -4.74
N THR A 84 8.54 9.23 -5.94
CA THR A 84 7.18 8.73 -6.20
C THR A 84 7.13 7.66 -7.30
N ARG A 85 8.28 7.33 -7.89
CA ARG A 85 8.40 6.32 -8.97
C ARG A 85 8.33 4.90 -8.42
N LEU A 86 8.14 3.93 -9.32
CA LEU A 86 8.17 2.49 -8.99
C LEU A 86 9.33 2.12 -8.05
N GLY A 87 9.01 1.45 -6.95
CA GLY A 87 9.99 1.00 -5.96
C GLY A 87 10.43 2.07 -4.97
N SER A 88 9.96 3.32 -5.10
CA SER A 88 10.16 4.34 -4.07
C SER A 88 9.53 3.88 -2.75
N VAL A 89 10.14 4.29 -1.65
CA VAL A 89 9.76 3.89 -0.29
C VAL A 89 9.35 5.13 0.50
N ALA A 90 8.19 5.04 1.15
CA ALA A 90 7.66 6.03 2.06
C ALA A 90 7.72 5.48 3.50
N LEU A 91 8.49 6.14 4.35
CA LEU A 91 8.73 5.83 5.75
C LEU A 91 7.68 6.51 6.64
N TYR A 92 7.05 5.77 7.54
CA TYR A 92 6.16 6.31 8.56
C TYR A 92 6.77 6.16 9.95
N GLU A 93 6.86 7.28 10.66
CA GLU A 93 7.30 7.37 12.05
C GLU A 93 6.08 7.73 12.89
N CYS A 94 5.62 6.84 13.78
CA CYS A 94 4.50 7.17 14.68
C CYS A 94 4.91 8.27 15.69
N ASP A 95 3.95 9.12 16.04
CA ASP A 95 4.13 10.14 17.06
C ASP A 95 4.35 9.51 18.46
N GLN A 96 4.84 10.31 19.42
CA GLN A 96 5.11 9.81 20.77
C GLN A 96 3.86 9.19 21.41
N GLY A 97 4.01 7.97 21.96
CA GLY A 97 2.92 7.23 22.58
C GLY A 97 2.12 6.35 21.62
N TYR A 98 2.53 6.27 20.35
CA TYR A 98 1.96 5.35 19.37
C TYR A 98 3.02 4.35 18.86
N SER A 99 2.60 3.12 18.62
CA SER A 99 3.43 2.05 18.05
C SER A 99 2.76 1.44 16.81
N LEU A 100 3.58 0.86 15.92
CA LEU A 100 3.09 0.27 14.67
C LEU A 100 2.50 -1.11 14.91
N SER A 101 1.38 -1.42 14.25
CA SER A 101 0.79 -2.76 14.26
C SER A 101 1.41 -3.73 13.24
N SER A 102 2.20 -3.23 12.29
CA SER A 102 2.78 -4.01 11.19
C SER A 102 4.30 -4.11 11.33
N PRO A 103 4.92 -5.25 10.99
CA PRO A 103 6.38 -5.39 10.98
C PRO A 103 7.07 -4.42 9.99
N ASN A 104 6.33 -3.82 9.06
CA ASN A 104 6.85 -2.87 8.09
C ASN A 104 6.23 -1.49 8.29
N TYR A 105 7.06 -0.52 8.66
CA TYR A 105 6.75 0.91 8.78
C TYR A 105 6.75 1.64 7.43
N VAL A 106 6.87 0.91 6.32
CA VAL A 106 7.07 1.47 4.98
C VAL A 106 5.92 1.17 4.05
N ARG A 107 5.62 2.13 3.17
CA ARG A 107 4.86 1.89 1.94
C ARG A 107 5.82 1.85 0.76
N VAL A 108 5.53 1.00 -0.21
CA VAL A 108 6.31 0.87 -1.44
C VAL A 108 5.43 1.20 -2.63
N CYS A 109 5.93 2.01 -3.55
CA CYS A 109 5.25 2.30 -4.81
C CYS A 109 5.23 1.04 -5.69
N GLN A 110 4.04 0.51 -5.96
CA GLN A 110 3.85 -0.74 -6.70
C GLN A 110 3.79 -0.51 -8.22
N PRO A 111 3.95 -1.56 -9.05
CA PRO A 111 3.83 -1.47 -10.51
C PRO A 111 2.51 -0.89 -11.02
N GLN A 112 1.47 -0.91 -10.19
CA GLN A 112 0.13 -0.42 -10.52
C GLN A 112 0.02 1.12 -10.45
N GLY A 113 1.06 1.83 -9.98
CA GLY A 113 0.96 3.27 -9.70
C GLY A 113 0.23 3.57 -8.40
N VAL A 114 0.24 2.63 -7.45
CA VAL A 114 -0.39 2.79 -6.13
C VAL A 114 0.60 2.42 -5.04
N TRP A 115 0.59 3.17 -3.94
CA TRP A 115 1.34 2.81 -2.74
C TRP A 115 0.75 1.56 -2.10
N SER A 116 1.60 0.66 -1.59
CA SER A 116 1.15 -0.50 -0.80
C SER A 116 0.29 -0.08 0.40
N GLU A 117 -0.40 -1.05 1.01
CA GLU A 117 -1.30 -0.81 2.14
C GLU A 117 -0.65 0.04 3.24
N PRO A 118 -1.36 1.06 3.76
CA PRO A 118 -0.81 1.96 4.77
C PRO A 118 -0.66 1.26 6.13
N PRO A 119 0.47 1.47 6.84
CA PRO A 119 0.61 0.98 8.22
C PRO A 119 -0.32 1.75 9.17
N GLN A 120 -0.61 1.16 10.33
CA GLN A 120 -1.45 1.78 11.35
C GLN A 120 -0.68 2.00 12.65
N CYS A 121 -0.72 3.23 13.16
CA CYS A 121 -0.22 3.61 14.48
C CYS A 121 -1.34 3.41 15.51
N HIS A 122 -1.08 2.56 16.50
CA HIS A 122 -1.97 2.29 17.63
C HIS A 122 -1.39 2.91 18.90
N GLY A 123 -2.25 3.33 19.82
CA GLY A 123 -1.78 3.86 21.11
C GLY A 123 -1.04 2.78 21.90
N ASP A 124 0.21 3.06 22.27
CA ASP A 124 1.04 2.15 23.04
C ASP A 124 0.74 2.34 24.54
N LEU A 125 -0.15 1.51 25.08
CA LEU A 125 -0.44 1.51 26.52
C LEU A 125 0.79 1.09 27.34
N GLN A 126 1.75 0.32 26.80
CA GLN A 126 2.98 -0.06 27.52
C GLN A 126 3.94 1.12 27.69
N ALA A 127 3.96 2.09 26.76
CA ALA A 127 4.68 3.35 26.95
C ALA A 127 4.10 4.20 28.09
N PHE A 128 2.80 4.04 28.39
CA PHE A 128 2.14 4.71 29.51
C PHE A 128 2.54 4.09 30.87
N TRP A 129 2.56 2.75 30.98
CA TRP A 129 2.98 2.04 32.21
C TRP A 129 4.49 2.06 32.48
N GLY A 130 5.33 2.44 31.50
CA GLY A 130 6.78 2.63 31.70
C GLY A 130 7.15 3.91 32.48
N ARG A 131 6.26 4.92 32.50
CA ARG A 131 6.44 6.16 33.29
C ARG A 131 5.76 6.09 34.67
N VAL A 132 4.74 5.26 34.84
CA VAL A 132 4.16 4.92 36.15
C VAL A 132 4.80 3.61 36.60
N GLY A 133 6.01 3.68 37.15
CA GLY A 133 6.82 2.51 37.51
C GLY A 133 6.01 1.36 38.12
N GLY A 134 5.83 0.31 37.32
CA GLY A 134 5.19 -0.93 37.72
C GLY A 134 5.83 -2.06 36.93
N GLN A 135 6.84 -2.71 37.51
CA GLN A 135 7.34 -3.98 37.01
C GLN A 135 6.16 -4.95 36.90
N ALA A 136 5.76 -5.29 35.68
CA ALA A 136 5.00 -6.50 35.42
C ALA A 136 5.94 -7.70 35.62
N GLY A 137 6.21 -8.03 36.89
CA GLY A 137 6.71 -9.34 37.25
C GLY A 137 5.71 -10.37 36.74
N ARG A 138 6.20 -11.38 36.03
CA ARG A 138 5.43 -12.58 35.68
C ARG A 138 4.77 -13.13 36.95
N ALA A 139 3.46 -12.92 37.10
CA ALA A 139 2.69 -13.50 38.18
C ALA A 139 2.48 -14.99 37.88
N SER A 140 3.48 -15.80 38.21
CA SER A 140 3.32 -17.23 38.43
C SER A 140 3.70 -17.48 39.89
N GLY A 141 2.74 -17.39 40.79
CA GLY A 141 2.97 -17.61 42.21
C GLY A 141 1.92 -16.95 43.09
N VAL A 142 1.17 -17.80 43.80
CA VAL A 142 0.19 -17.49 44.85
C VAL A 142 0.72 -16.40 45.79
N HIS A 143 0.07 -15.24 45.84
CA HIS A 143 0.42 -14.16 46.77
C HIS A 143 -0.58 -14.14 47.94
N THR A 144 -0.14 -14.65 49.09
CA THR A 144 -0.80 -14.48 50.38
C THR A 144 -0.74 -13.00 50.76
N LEU A 145 -1.90 -12.38 50.99
CA LEU A 145 -2.00 -11.00 51.46
C LEU A 145 -1.60 -10.93 52.95
N LEU A 146 -0.41 -10.37 53.22
CA LEU A 146 -0.03 -9.90 54.55
C LEU A 146 -0.26 -8.38 54.62
N MET A 147 -1.28 -7.96 55.36
CA MET A 147 -1.53 -6.55 55.68
C MET A 147 -0.64 -6.14 56.88
N GLY A 148 0.29 -5.21 56.66
CA GLY A 148 1.09 -4.55 57.70
C GLY A 148 0.57 -3.14 58.03
N PRO A 149 0.90 -2.58 59.21
CA PRO A 149 0.15 -1.47 59.82
C PRO A 149 0.50 -0.08 59.28
N LEU A 150 -0.50 0.79 59.21
CA LEU A 150 -0.41 2.22 58.89
C LEU A 150 0.31 2.99 60.01
N ARG A 151 1.49 3.56 59.72
CA ARG A 151 2.10 4.62 60.53
C ARG A 151 1.57 5.98 60.04
N SER A 152 0.69 6.58 60.82
CA SER A 152 0.32 8.00 60.70
C SER A 152 0.99 8.79 61.84
N THR A 153 1.92 9.66 61.49
CA THR A 153 2.48 10.69 62.37
C THR A 153 1.71 11.99 62.14
N GLY A 154 1.08 12.54 63.18
CA GLY A 154 0.45 13.86 63.11
C GLY A 154 -0.52 14.13 64.26
N THR A 155 0.04 14.50 65.41
CA THR A 155 -0.68 14.93 66.62
C THR A 155 -1.45 16.22 66.33
N THR A 156 -2.77 16.24 66.55
CA THR A 156 -3.49 17.50 66.82
C THR A 156 -4.44 17.24 67.98
N VAL A 157 -4.16 17.93 69.08
CA VAL A 157 -4.92 17.91 70.32
C VAL A 157 -6.20 18.71 70.10
N LEU A 158 -7.36 18.09 70.33
CA LEU A 158 -8.59 18.84 70.58
C LEU A 158 -9.23 18.35 71.88
N THR A 159 -9.23 19.24 72.85
CA THR A 159 -9.66 19.09 74.24
C THR A 159 -11.17 19.08 74.39
N LEU A 160 -11.66 18.12 75.20
CA LEU A 160 -12.74 18.17 76.22
C LEU A 160 -14.07 18.87 75.90
N ALA A 161 -15.18 18.17 76.12
CA ALA A 161 -15.92 18.25 77.39
C ALA A 161 -17.09 17.24 77.45
N LEU A 162 -17.11 16.47 78.54
CA LEU A 162 -18.26 15.76 79.16
C LEU A 162 -19.18 16.79 79.87
N PRO A 163 -20.42 16.49 80.29
CA PRO A 163 -20.96 15.21 80.78
C PRO A 163 -22.09 14.57 79.97
#